data_AF-A0A966K3X0-F1
#
_entry.id   AF-A0A966K3X0-F1
#
_cell.length_a   1.000
_cell.length_b   1.000
_cell.length_c   1.000
_cell.angle_alpha   90.00
_cell.angle_beta   90.00
_cell.angle_gamma   90.00
#
_symmetry.space_group_name_H-M   'P 1'
#
loop_
_entity.id
_entity.type
_entity.pdbx_description
1 polymer ?
#
loop_
_entity_poly.entity_id
_entity_poly.type
_entity_poly.pdbx_seq_one_letter_code
_entity_poly.pdbx_strand_id
1 'polypeptide(L)'
;MTAHPWIHRLAPWIAPIFVFLWSTGFIIARYSMPYAEPMTVIFIRFGSVVLCMLPVVLIWKAPWPNRSQIVHIAIAGALLQAGYVGGVWAAVKEGMSAGLTALIVGLQPILTAWFAAWISEKVTPRQWIGLCFGF
;
A
#
# COMPACT_ATOMS: atom_id res chain seq x y z
N MET A 1 -20.75 -16.46 6.21
CA MET A 1 -19.49 -15.85 6.70
C MET A 1 -19.78 -15.23 8.05
N THR A 2 -19.45 -15.94 9.13
CA THR A 2 -19.68 -15.50 10.51
C THR A 2 -18.67 -14.43 10.89
N ALA A 3 -19.05 -13.16 10.79
CA ALA A 3 -18.22 -12.06 11.26
C ALA A 3 -18.02 -12.21 12.77
N HIS A 4 -16.79 -12.53 13.18
CA HIS A 4 -16.44 -12.76 14.58
C HIS A 4 -16.55 -11.41 15.34
N PRO A 5 -17.33 -11.32 16.44
CA PRO A 5 -17.72 -10.04 17.06
C PRO A 5 -16.58 -9.15 17.56
N TRP A 6 -15.36 -9.68 17.70
CA TRP A 6 -14.17 -8.90 18.07
C TRP A 6 -13.62 -8.04 16.92
N ILE A 7 -13.87 -8.40 15.65
CA ILE A 7 -13.38 -7.64 14.48
C ILE A 7 -13.99 -6.24 14.46
N HIS A 8 -15.27 -6.12 14.82
CA HIS A 8 -15.97 -4.82 14.89
C HIS A 8 -15.43 -3.91 16.01
N ARG A 9 -14.90 -4.49 17.09
CA ARG A 9 -14.25 -3.71 18.18
C ARG A 9 -12.86 -3.22 17.80
N LEU A 10 -12.16 -3.96 16.93
CA LEU A 10 -10.84 -3.57 16.42
C LEU A 10 -10.93 -2.66 15.19
N ALA A 11 -12.05 -2.67 14.46
CA ALA A 11 -12.25 -1.90 13.24
C ALA A 11 -11.84 -0.41 13.32
N PRO A 12 -12.12 0.34 14.41
CA PRO A 12 -11.68 1.73 14.53
C PRO A 12 -10.15 1.89 14.61
N TRP A 13 -9.44 0.88 15.10
CA TRP A 13 -7.99 0.91 15.33
C TRP A 13 -7.18 0.47 14.11
N ILE A 14 -7.79 -0.28 13.19
CA ILE A 14 -7.10 -0.80 11.99
C ILE A 14 -6.54 0.36 11.15
N ALA A 15 -7.33 1.40 10.89
CA ALA A 15 -6.90 2.51 10.04
C ALA A 15 -5.76 3.34 10.66
N PRO A 16 -5.81 3.79 11.93
CA PRO A 16 -4.69 4.48 12.57
C PRO A 16 -3.41 3.65 12.61
N ILE A 17 -3.52 2.35 12.95
CA ILE A 17 -2.36 1.44 12.99
C ILE A 17 -1.78 1.28 11.59
N PHE A 18 -2.63 1.12 10.58
CA PHE A 18 -2.19 1.05 9.18
C PHE A 18 -1.45 2.32 8.77
N VAL A 19 -2.01 3.50 9.04
CA VAL A 19 -1.37 4.78 8.71
C VAL A 19 -0.02 4.91 9.41
N PHE A 20 0.07 4.57 10.70
CA PHE A 20 1.32 4.59 11.44
C PHE A 20 2.37 3.66 10.84
N LEU A 21 2.02 2.39 10.61
CA LEU A 21 2.92 1.39 10.03
C LEU A 21 3.34 1.79 8.61
N TRP A 22 2.41 2.28 7.80
CA TRP A 22 2.67 2.72 6.43
C TRP A 22 3.60 3.93 6.39
N SER A 23 3.42 4.89 7.31
CA SER A 23 4.24 6.10 7.39
C SER A 23 5.72 5.80 7.62
N THR A 24 6.05 4.71 8.33
CA THR A 24 7.44 4.28 8.51
C THR A 24 8.14 3.95 7.18
N GLY A 25 7.39 3.61 6.13
CA GLY A 25 7.93 3.35 4.80
C GLY A 25 8.66 4.55 4.20
N PHE A 26 8.15 5.77 4.41
CA PHE A 26 8.81 6.99 3.93
C PHE A 26 10.09 7.31 4.71
N ILE A 27 10.12 6.97 6.00
CA ILE A 27 11.31 7.08 6.84
C ILE A 27 12.39 6.15 6.29
N ILE A 28 12.05 4.86 6.10
CA ILE A 28 12.97 3.87 5.53
C ILE A 28 13.45 4.28 4.15
N ALA A 29 12.56 4.78 3.28
CA ALA A 29 12.93 5.28 1.96
C ALA A 29 14.05 6.32 2.08
N ARG A 30 13.83 7.39 2.84
CA ARG A 30 14.83 8.45 3.04
C ARG A 30 16.15 7.94 3.61
N TYR A 31 16.10 7.04 4.59
CA TYR A 31 17.31 6.49 5.22
C TYR A 31 18.06 5.49 4.33
N SER A 32 17.38 4.80 3.42
CA SER A 32 17.99 3.74 2.59
C SER A 32 18.58 4.26 1.28
N MET A 33 18.09 5.38 0.73
CA MET A 33 18.56 5.93 -0.54
C MET A 33 20.08 6.23 -0.60
N PRO A 34 20.76 6.63 0.49
CA PRO A 34 22.22 6.81 0.47
C PRO A 34 23.01 5.49 0.32
N TYR A 35 22.39 4.34 0.63
CA TYR A 35 23.08 3.06 0.73
C TYR A 35 22.76 2.09 -0.41
N ALA A 36 21.58 2.20 -1.03
CA ALA A 36 21.15 1.28 -2.06
C ALA A 36 20.16 1.92 -3.03
N GLU A 37 20.08 1.36 -4.23
CA GLU A 37 19.09 1.78 -5.22
C GLU A 37 17.68 1.40 -4.79
N PRO A 38 16.64 2.17 -5.20
CA PRO A 38 15.27 1.99 -4.72
C PRO A 38 14.76 0.58 -4.99
N MET A 39 15.06 0.06 -6.18
CA MET A 39 14.63 -1.27 -6.59
C MET A 39 15.31 -2.38 -5.77
N THR A 40 16.57 -2.18 -5.37
CA THR A 40 17.29 -3.12 -4.50
C THR A 40 16.69 -3.15 -3.10
N VAL A 41 16.38 -1.99 -2.52
CA VAL A 41 15.76 -1.95 -1.18
C VAL A 41 14.37 -2.57 -1.20
N ILE A 42 13.59 -2.31 -2.26
CA ILE A 42 12.27 -2.91 -2.46
C ILE A 42 12.39 -4.43 -2.63
N PHE A 43 13.36 -4.91 -3.41
CA PHE A 43 13.61 -6.34 -3.57
C PHE A 43 13.93 -7.01 -2.22
N ILE A 44 14.83 -6.43 -1.42
CA ILE A 44 15.16 -6.95 -0.08
C ILE A 44 13.93 -6.93 0.83
N ARG A 45 13.15 -5.85 0.82
CA ARG A 45 11.92 -5.71 1.61
C ARG A 45 10.89 -6.78 1.25
N PHE A 46 10.66 -7.06 -0.04
CA PHE A 46 9.70 -8.08 -0.44
C PHE A 46 10.25 -9.50 -0.26
N GLY A 47 11.55 -9.69 -0.45
CA GLY A 47 12.23 -10.94 -0.11
C GLY A 47 12.07 -11.29 1.37
N SER A 48 12.26 -10.33 2.28
CA SER A 48 12.06 -10.56 3.71
C SER A 48 10.59 -10.82 4.07
N VAL A 49 9.64 -10.13 3.42
CA VAL A 49 8.21 -10.43 3.58
C VAL A 49 7.89 -11.87 3.17
N VAL A 50 8.40 -12.33 2.01
CA VAL A 50 8.19 -13.72 1.56
C VAL A 50 8.81 -14.69 2.55
N LEU A 51 10.04 -14.46 3.02
CA LEU A 51 10.69 -15.32 4.02
C LEU A 51 9.91 -15.41 5.33
N CYS A 52 9.30 -14.32 5.79
CA CYS A 52 8.48 -14.31 7.00
C CYS A 52 7.09 -14.94 6.80
N MET A 53 6.46 -14.72 5.64
CA MET A 53 5.11 -15.20 5.36
C MET A 53 5.07 -16.66 4.90
N LEU A 54 6.14 -17.16 4.28
CA LEU A 54 6.19 -18.54 3.78
C LEU A 54 5.97 -19.58 4.90
N PRO A 55 6.63 -19.49 6.08
CA PRO A 55 6.33 -20.38 7.21
C PRO A 55 4.87 -20.31 7.66
N VAL A 56 4.28 -19.10 7.71
CA VAL A 56 2.88 -18.91 8.14
C VAL A 56 1.93 -19.61 7.17
N VAL A 57 2.14 -19.43 5.86
CA VAL A 57 1.36 -20.07 4.80
C VAL A 57 1.45 -21.60 4.88
N LEU A 58 2.66 -22.13 5.14
CA LEU A 58 2.89 -23.57 5.26
C LEU A 58 2.22 -24.16 6.52
N ILE A 59 2.31 -23.47 7.66
CA ILE A 59 1.70 -23.92 8.93
C ILE A 59 0.18 -23.90 8.84
N TRP A 60 -0.41 -22.85 8.27
CA TRP A 60 -1.86 -22.70 8.15
C TRP A 60 -2.46 -23.40 6.93
N LYS A 61 -1.65 -24.05 6.09
CA LYS A 61 -2.08 -24.74 4.86
C LYS A 61 -3.03 -23.87 4.03
N ALA A 62 -2.65 -22.61 3.83
CA ALA A 62 -3.52 -21.65 3.16
C ALA A 62 -3.86 -22.14 1.73
N PRO A 63 -5.10 -21.92 1.26
CA PRO A 63 -5.52 -22.31 -0.07
C PRO A 63 -4.72 -21.52 -1.12
N TRP A 64 -4.11 -22.24 -2.06
CA TRP A 64 -3.33 -21.62 -3.12
C TRP A 64 -4.24 -21.12 -4.25
N PRO A 65 -3.95 -19.92 -4.80
CA PRO A 65 -4.73 -19.36 -5.90
C PRO A 65 -4.52 -20.15 -7.20
N ASN A 66 -5.53 -20.14 -8.07
CA ASN A 66 -5.47 -20.75 -9.39
C ASN A 66 -4.50 -20.00 -10.33
N ARG A 67 -4.06 -20.63 -11.43
CA ARG A 67 -3.10 -20.03 -12.39
C ARG A 67 -3.49 -18.63 -12.90
N SER A 68 -4.77 -18.43 -13.24
CA SER A 68 -5.27 -17.10 -13.64
C SER A 68 -5.15 -16.08 -12.50
N GLN A 69 -5.55 -16.45 -11.28
CA GLN A 69 -5.44 -15.59 -10.11
C GLN A 69 -3.98 -15.24 -9.80
N ILE A 70 -3.04 -16.19 -9.95
CA ILE A 70 -1.61 -15.94 -9.80
C ILE A 70 -1.15 -14.83 -10.75
N VAL A 71 -1.54 -14.89 -12.03
CA VAL A 71 -1.17 -13.85 -13.01
C VAL A 71 -1.75 -12.50 -12.63
N HIS A 72 -3.03 -12.42 -12.25
CA HIS A 72 -3.65 -11.17 -11.82
C HIS A 72 -2.97 -10.58 -10.58
N ILE A 73 -2.68 -11.40 -9.58
CA ILE A 73 -1.99 -10.98 -8.34
C ILE A 73 -0.56 -10.53 -8.66
N ALA A 74 0.15 -11.24 -9.55
CA ALA A 74 1.51 -10.88 -9.95
C ALA A 74 1.54 -9.53 -10.67
N ILE A 75 0.63 -9.30 -11.62
CA ILE A 75 0.54 -8.04 -12.36
C ILE A 75 0.15 -6.90 -11.41
N ALA A 76 -0.89 -7.09 -10.59
CA ALA A 76 -1.32 -6.08 -9.63
C ALA A 76 -0.22 -5.76 -8.61
N GLY A 77 0.46 -6.79 -8.09
CA GLY A 77 1.59 -6.64 -7.18
C GLY A 77 2.76 -5.90 -7.81
N ALA A 78 3.13 -6.23 -9.05
CA ALA A 78 4.19 -5.55 -9.77
C ALA A 78 3.86 -4.06 -10.02
N LEU A 79 2.63 -3.75 -10.43
CA LEU A 79 2.21 -2.36 -10.63
C LEU A 79 2.20 -1.56 -9.32
N LEU A 80 1.65 -2.14 -8.25
CA LEU A 80 1.58 -1.46 -6.95
C LEU A 80 2.96 -1.29 -6.30
N GLN A 81 3.83 -2.29 -6.39
CA GLN A 81 5.10 -2.27 -5.66
C GLN A 81 6.26 -1.76 -6.50
N ALA A 82 6.48 -2.32 -7.70
CA ALA A 82 7.58 -1.88 -8.55
C ALA A 82 7.23 -0.57 -9.27
N GLY A 83 6.01 -0.44 -9.79
CA GLY A 83 5.56 0.77 -10.48
C GLY A 83 5.36 1.93 -9.51
N TYR A 84 4.40 1.80 -8.59
CA TYR A 84 4.04 2.86 -7.67
C TYR A 84 5.08 3.08 -6.56
N VAL A 85 5.29 2.12 -5.64
CA VAL A 85 6.23 2.32 -4.52
C VAL A 85 7.67 2.52 -5.02
N GLY A 86 8.08 1.78 -6.06
CA GLY A 86 9.37 1.94 -6.73
C GLY A 86 9.57 3.33 -7.34
N GLY A 87 8.58 3.83 -8.08
CA GLY A 87 8.62 5.19 -8.62
C GLY A 87 8.70 6.26 -7.53
N VAL A 88 7.92 6.10 -6.45
CA VAL A 88 7.94 6.99 -5.28
C VAL A 88 9.33 7.03 -4.65
N TRP A 89 9.95 5.88 -4.42
CA TRP A 89 11.27 5.80 -3.79
C TRP A 89 12.38 6.29 -4.73
N ALA A 90 12.24 6.07 -6.04
CA ALA A 90 13.13 6.65 -7.04
C ALA A 90 13.08 8.18 -7.01
N ALA A 91 11.89 8.78 -6.96
CA ALA A 91 11.77 10.24 -6.84
C ALA A 91 12.42 10.78 -5.56
N VAL A 92 12.34 10.05 -4.45
CA VAL A 92 13.06 10.39 -3.21
C VAL A 92 14.57 10.32 -3.39
N LYS A 93 15.09 9.31 -4.12
CA LYS A 93 16.52 9.20 -4.45
C LYS A 93 17.01 10.37 -5.30
N GLU A 94 16.20 10.82 -6.25
CA GLU A 94 16.48 11.98 -7.12
C GLU A 94 16.39 13.34 -6.37
N GLY A 95 16.17 13.32 -5.06
CA GLY A 95 16.25 14.51 -4.19
C GLY A 95 14.90 15.09 -3.77
N MET A 96 13.78 14.47 -4.15
CA MET A 96 12.46 14.90 -3.67
C MET A 96 12.33 14.63 -2.17
N SER A 97 11.87 15.63 -1.41
CA SER A 97 11.70 15.45 0.03
C SER A 97 10.60 14.43 0.35
N ALA A 98 10.76 13.70 1.46
CA ALA A 98 9.74 12.74 1.91
C ALA A 98 8.37 13.40 2.14
N GLY A 99 8.34 14.66 2.58
CA GLY A 99 7.11 15.44 2.77
C GLY A 99 6.41 15.76 1.46
N LEU A 100 7.13 16.29 0.46
CA LEU A 100 6.56 16.56 -0.86
C LEU A 100 6.07 15.28 -1.53
N THR A 101 6.84 14.21 -1.39
CA THR A 101 6.47 12.89 -1.89
C THR A 101 5.19 12.37 -1.22
N ALA A 102 5.08 12.48 0.10
CA ALA A 102 3.89 12.07 0.84
C ALA A 102 2.66 12.90 0.47
N LEU A 103 2.82 14.21 0.22
CA LEU A 103 1.74 15.06 -0.30
C LEU A 103 1.29 14.60 -1.69
N ILE A 104 2.21 14.37 -2.63
CA ILE A 104 1.82 13.89 -3.98
C ILE A 104 1.10 12.53 -3.89
N VAL A 105 1.66 11.62 -3.09
CA VAL A 105 1.09 10.28 -2.89
C VAL A 105 -0.27 10.33 -2.21
N GLY A 106 -0.47 11.22 -1.24
CA GLY A 106 -1.74 11.33 -0.56
C GLY A 106 -2.87 11.74 -1.49
N LEU A 107 -2.61 12.28 -2.70
CA LEU A 107 -3.67 12.59 -3.68
C LEU A 107 -4.36 11.32 -4.19
N GLN A 108 -3.76 10.16 -3.98
CA GLN A 108 -4.23 8.87 -4.47
C GLN A 108 -5.72 8.59 -4.14
N PRO A 109 -6.25 8.82 -2.94
CA PRO A 109 -7.66 8.61 -2.62
C PRO A 109 -8.59 9.57 -3.38
N ILE A 110 -8.16 10.82 -3.62
CA ILE A 110 -8.92 11.80 -4.42
C ILE A 110 -8.99 11.33 -5.87
N LEU A 111 -7.85 10.94 -6.44
CA LEU A 111 -7.81 10.40 -7.80
C LEU A 111 -8.64 9.12 -7.91
N THR A 112 -8.54 8.22 -6.92
CA THR A 112 -9.30 6.96 -6.88
C THR A 112 -10.81 7.23 -6.80
N ALA A 113 -11.24 8.16 -5.94
CA ALA A 113 -12.64 8.55 -5.83
C ALA A 113 -13.16 9.20 -7.12
N TRP A 114 -12.33 10.00 -7.79
CA TRP A 114 -12.68 10.61 -9.07
C TRP A 114 -12.84 9.57 -10.18
N PHE A 115 -11.90 8.61 -10.29
CA PHE A 115 -12.04 7.48 -11.22
C PHE A 115 -13.27 6.61 -10.91
N ALA A 116 -13.56 6.35 -9.63
CA ALA A 116 -14.75 5.59 -9.23
C ALA A 116 -16.05 6.30 -9.61
N ALA A 117 -16.12 7.62 -9.44
CA ALA A 117 -17.24 8.44 -9.88
C ALA A 117 -17.45 8.39 -11.40
N TRP A 118 -16.37 8.29 -12.18
CA TRP A 118 -16.44 8.11 -13.63
C TRP A 118 -17.04 6.74 -14.01
N ILE A 119 -16.74 5.69 -13.24
CA ILE A 119 -17.18 4.30 -13.48
C ILE A 119 -18.62 4.05 -12.95
N SER A 120 -19.36 5.10 -12.56
CA SER A 120 -20.74 5.06 -12.02
C SER A 120 -20.89 4.56 -10.57
N GLU A 121 -19.83 4.55 -9.77
CA GLU A 121 -19.99 4.45 -8.31
C GLU A 121 -20.35 5.82 -7.71
N LYS A 122 -21.47 5.90 -6.97
CA LYS A 122 -21.94 7.16 -6.39
C LYS A 122 -21.12 7.52 -5.15
N VAL A 123 -20.14 8.41 -5.31
CA VAL A 123 -19.43 9.04 -4.20
C VAL A 123 -20.32 10.11 -3.56
N THR A 124 -20.64 9.98 -2.28
CA THR A 124 -21.50 10.92 -1.56
C THR A 124 -20.79 12.26 -1.29
N PRO A 125 -21.54 13.38 -1.16
CA PRO A 125 -20.95 14.68 -0.83
C PRO A 125 -20.15 14.70 0.49
N ARG A 126 -20.57 13.90 1.48
CA ARG A 126 -19.85 13.75 2.76
C ARG A 126 -18.48 13.08 2.59
N GLN A 127 -18.37 12.12 1.67
CA GLN A 127 -17.09 11.49 1.33
C GLN A 127 -16.16 12.46 0.60
N TRP A 128 -16.68 13.29 -0.30
CA TRP A 128 -15.91 14.36 -0.94
C TRP A 128 -15.34 15.36 0.07
N ILE A 129 -16.16 15.81 1.04
CA ILE A 129 -15.68 16.69 2.12
C ILE A 129 -14.58 16.00 2.93
N GLY A 130 -14.79 14.74 3.34
CA GLY A 130 -13.78 13.97 4.07
C GLY A 130 -12.48 13.80 3.29
N LEU A 131 -12.55 13.62 1.97
CA LEU A 131 -11.40 13.55 1.06
C LEU A 131 -10.65 14.88 0.97
N CYS A 132 -11.36 16.01 0.88
CA CYS A 132 -10.74 17.33 0.82
C CYS A 132 -10.03 17.73 2.14
N PHE A 133 -10.53 17.29 3.29
CA PHE A 133 -9.93 17.60 4.60
C PHE A 133 -8.93 16.55 5.09
N GLY A 134 -9.01 15.31 4.59
CA GLY A 134 -8.18 14.19 5.03
C GLY A 134 -6.96 13.91 4.16
N PHE A 135 -6.84 14.60 3.04
CA PHE A 135 -5.66 14.62 2.19
C PHE A 135 -4.79 15.83 2.53
#